data_AF-A0A1I0EEX4-F1
#
_entry.id   AF-A0A1I0EEX4-F1
#
_cell.length_a   1.000
_cell.length_b   1.000
_cell.length_c   1.000
_cell.angle_alpha   90.00
_cell.angle_beta   90.00
_cell.angle_gamma   90.00
#
_symmetry.space_group_name_H-M   'P 1'
#
loop_
_entity.id
_entity.type
_entity.pdbx_description
1 polymer ?
#
loop_
_entity_poly.entity_id
_entity_poly.type
_entity_poly.pdbx_seq_one_letter_code
_entity_poly.pdbx_strand_id
1 'polypeptide(L)' 'MPISQFAGWLTVPYSGHDLSRVFIAVGDPNDWRPAFLDWADGERVAKIRPPAPTGKAVKVWLKVNDSVTEVGKVIH' A
#
# COMPACT_ATOMS: atom_id res chain seq x y z
N MET A 1 -10.06 0.48 -6.70
CA MET A 1 -9.91 1.97 -6.70
C MET A 1 -8.46 2.39 -6.96
N PRO A 2 -8.12 3.67 -7.27
CA PRO A 2 -6.72 4.12 -7.31
C PRO A 2 -6.11 4.22 -5.90
N ILE A 3 -4.78 4.14 -5.79
CA ILE A 3 -4.06 4.37 -4.54
C ILE A 3 -4.47 5.72 -3.95
N SER A 4 -4.88 5.73 -2.69
CA SER A 4 -5.43 6.93 -2.05
C SER A 4 -4.74 7.21 -0.73
N GLN A 5 -4.48 8.50 -0.45
CA GLN A 5 -4.01 8.96 0.86
C GLN A 5 -5.18 9.56 1.64
N PHE A 6 -5.52 8.98 2.79
CA PHE A 6 -6.60 9.48 3.66
C PHE A 6 -6.14 9.53 5.11
N ALA A 7 -6.27 10.69 5.76
CA ALA A 7 -5.90 10.90 7.17
C ALA A 7 -4.49 10.38 7.55
N GLY A 8 -3.51 10.54 6.66
CA GLY A 8 -2.13 10.08 6.87
C GLY A 8 -1.90 8.59 6.62
N TRP A 9 -2.90 7.88 6.09
CA TRP A 9 -2.77 6.49 5.63
C TRP A 9 -2.67 6.42 4.12
N LEU A 10 -1.74 5.61 3.62
CA LEU A 10 -1.71 5.17 2.24
C LEU A 10 -2.54 3.89 2.15
N THR A 11 -3.54 3.88 1.26
CA THR A 11 -4.44 2.75 1.04
C THR A 11 -4.26 2.21 -0.37
N VAL A 12 -4.15 0.89 -0.49
CA VAL A 12 -3.92 0.16 -1.73
C VAL A 12 -4.99 -0.93 -1.83
N PRO A 13 -5.73 -1.04 -2.95
CA PRO A 13 -6.68 -2.13 -3.14
C PRO A 13 -6.03 -3.50 -2.98
N TYR A 14 -6.76 -4.44 -2.40
CA TYR A 14 -6.27 -5.77 -2.08
C TYR A 14 -7.37 -6.81 -2.31
N SER A 15 -7.07 -7.88 -3.07
CA SER A 15 -8.04 -8.93 -3.41
C SER A 15 -7.63 -10.34 -2.94
N GLY A 16 -6.88 -10.46 -1.84
CA GLY A 16 -6.42 -11.76 -1.32
C GLY A 16 -7.14 -12.22 -0.04
N HIS A 17 -6.76 -13.41 0.45
CA HIS A 17 -7.27 -14.00 1.69
C HIS A 17 -6.88 -13.20 2.94
N ASP A 18 -7.74 -13.15 3.96
CA ASP A 18 -7.50 -12.39 5.21
C ASP A 18 -6.29 -12.87 6.01
N LEU A 19 -5.91 -14.13 5.84
CA LEU A 19 -4.75 -14.74 6.51
C LEU A 19 -3.41 -14.45 5.80
N SER A 20 -3.42 -13.71 4.69
CA SER A 20 -2.20 -13.43 3.93
C SER A 20 -1.35 -12.38 4.63
N ARG A 21 -0.02 -12.56 4.59
CA ARG A 21 0.90 -11.51 5.01
C ARG A 21 1.04 -10.50 3.89
N VAL A 22 0.59 -9.27 4.15
CA VAL A 22 0.60 -8.18 3.17
C VAL A 22 1.60 -7.11 3.61
N PHE A 23 2.43 -6.67 2.68
CA PHE A 23 3.41 -5.62 2.89
C PHE A 23 3.29 -4.55 1.81
N ILE A 24 3.60 -3.31 2.16
CA ILE A 24 3.64 -2.18 1.23
C ILE A 24 5.03 -1.55 1.31
N ALA A 25 5.60 -1.27 0.14
CA ALA A 25 6.82 -0.50 -0.02
C ALA A 25 6.50 0.82 -0.74
N VAL A 26 7.12 1.92 -0.33
CA VAL A 26 6.89 3.27 -0.86
C VAL A 26 8.23 3.91 -1.18
N GLY A 27 8.45 4.28 -2.44
CA GLY A 27 9.70 4.89 -2.91
C GLY A 27 10.86 3.91 -3.13
N ASP A 28 11.04 2.93 -2.23
CA ASP A 28 12.07 1.89 -2.33
C ASP A 28 11.43 0.48 -2.28
N PRO A 29 11.56 -0.35 -3.33
CA PRO A 29 11.00 -1.71 -3.35
C PRO A 29 11.67 -2.70 -2.38
N ASN A 30 12.67 -2.25 -1.61
CA ASN A 30 13.32 -3.05 -0.56
C ASN A 30 12.87 -2.63 0.86
N ASP A 31 12.22 -1.48 1.05
CA ASP A 31 11.68 -1.03 2.35
C ASP A 31 10.24 -1.51 2.56
N TRP A 32 10.09 -2.82 2.81
CA TRP A 32 8.79 -3.45 3.01
C TRP A 32 8.24 -3.20 4.42
N ARG A 33 7.03 -2.65 4.50
CA ARG A 33 6.32 -2.41 5.77
C ARG A 33 5.08 -3.29 5.88
N PRO A 34 4.82 -3.92 7.04
CA PRO A 34 3.61 -4.70 7.22
C PRO A 34 2.38 -3.81 7.07
N ALA A 35 1.42 -4.27 6.27
CA ALA A 35 0.19 -3.54 6.01
C ALA A 35 -0.95 -4.03 6.92
N PHE A 36 -1.79 -3.09 7.34
CA PHE A 36 -3.06 -3.42 7.98
C PHE A 36 -4.10 -3.68 6.90
N LEU A 37 -4.88 -4.74 7.06
CA LEU A 37 -6.02 -5.02 6.18
C LEU A 37 -7.27 -4.35 6.74
N ASP A 38 -8.03 -3.72 5.85
CA ASP A 38 -9.27 -3.01 6.21
C ASP A 38 -10.24 -3.00 5.01
N TRP A 39 -11.37 -2.33 5.18
CA TRP A 39 -12.35 -2.06 4.14
C TRP A 39 -12.54 -0.57 3.94
N ALA A 40 -12.55 -0.13 2.69
CA ALA A 40 -12.88 1.24 2.29
C ALA A 40 -13.92 1.17 1.17
N ASP A 41 -15.07 1.83 1.35
CA ASP A 41 -16.15 1.89 0.35
C ASP A 41 -16.59 0.52 -0.20
N GLY A 42 -16.59 -0.50 0.66
CA GLY A 42 -16.95 -1.87 0.30
C GLY A 42 -15.87 -2.68 -0.44
N GLU A 43 -14.67 -2.11 -0.64
CA GLU A 43 -13.50 -2.77 -1.22
C GLU A 43 -12.47 -3.09 -0.12
N ARG A 44 -11.82 -4.25 -0.22
CA ARG A 44 -10.69 -4.59 0.66
C ARG A 44 -9.48 -3.76 0.31
N VAL A 45 -8.82 -3.23 1.33
CA VAL A 45 -7.61 -2.43 1.18
C VAL A 45 -6.53 -2.88 2.14
N ALA A 46 -5.28 -2.80 1.68
CA ALA A 46 -4.09 -2.84 2.50
C ALA A 46 -3.64 -1.40 2.77
N LYS A 47 -3.31 -1.07 4.02
CA LYS A 47 -2.91 0.29 4.38
C LYS A 47 -1.70 0.37 5.29
N ILE A 48 -0.90 1.42 5.10
CA ILE A 48 0.24 1.77 5.96
C ILE A 48 0.22 3.26 6.27
N ARG A 49 0.92 3.68 7.33
CA ARG A 49 1.40 5.06 7.41
C ARG A 49 2.65 5.16 6.54
N PRO A 50 2.59 5.91 5.41
CA PRO A 50 3.76 6.05 4.57
C PRO A 50 4.83 6.86 5.31
N PRO A 51 6.09 6.87 4.82
CA PRO A 51 7.16 7.70 5.38
C PRO A 51 6.83 9.21 5.38
N ALA A 52 7.77 10.06 5.76
CA ALA A 52 7.54 11.50 5.67
C ALA A 52 7.40 11.93 4.20
N PRO A 53 6.37 12.74 3.85
CA PRO A 53 6.21 13.31 2.52
C PRO A 53 7.49 13.97 2.01
N THR A 54 7.89 13.67 0.78
CA THR A 54 9.04 14.26 0.08
C THR A 54 8.63 15.31 -0.96
N GLY A 55 7.33 15.45 -1.26
CA GLY A 55 6.79 16.27 -2.35
C GLY A 55 7.02 15.70 -3.75
N LYS A 56 7.46 14.44 -3.90
CA LYS A 56 7.81 13.83 -5.18
C LYS A 56 6.90 12.66 -5.51
N ALA A 57 6.71 12.40 -6.81
CA ALA A 57 6.02 11.18 -7.25
C ALA A 57 6.91 9.96 -6.97
N VAL A 58 6.48 9.11 -6.04
CA VAL A 58 7.17 7.86 -5.69
C VAL A 58 6.32 6.66 -6.08
N LYS A 59 6.97 5.56 -6.42
CA LYS A 59 6.31 4.28 -6.71
C LYS A 59 5.85 3.60 -5.42
N VAL A 60 4.81 2.80 -5.53
CA VAL A 60 4.26 1.98 -4.45
C VAL A 60 4.19 0.55 -4.93
N TRP A 61 4.62 -0.39 -4.08
CA TRP A 61 4.53 -1.81 -4.33
C TRP A 61 3.74 -2.50 -3.23
N LEU A 62 3.00 -3.53 -3.60
CA LEU A 62 2.27 -4.41 -2.71
C LEU A 62 2.90 -5.80 -2.81
N LYS A 63 3.20 -6.41 -1.67
CA LYS A 63 3.63 -7.79 -1.57
C LYS A 63 2.58 -8.59 -0.82
N VAL A 64 2.09 -9.66 -1.43
CA VAL A 64 1.14 -10.60 -0.83
C VAL A 64 1.78 -11.98 -0.85
N ASN A 65 2.11 -12.52 0.32
CA ASN A 65 2.93 -13.71 0.46
C ASN A 65 4.26 -13.52 -0.31
N ASP A 66 4.47 -14.22 -1.43
CA ASP A 66 5.69 -14.11 -2.24
C ASP A 66 5.51 -13.33 -3.55
N SER A 67 4.29 -12.86 -3.85
CA SER A 67 3.99 -12.11 -5.06
C SER A 67 4.14 -10.61 -4.82
N VAL A 68 4.92 -9.93 -5.68
CA VAL A 68 5.14 -8.47 -5.64
C VAL A 68 4.49 -7.83 -6.86
N THR A 69 3.72 -6.77 -6.63
CA THR A 69 3.04 -5.99 -7.69
C THR A 69 3.34 -4.50 -7.50
N GLU A 70 3.79 -3.81 -8.56
CA GLU A 70 3.81 -2.35 -8.59
C GLU A 70 2.37 -1.86 -8.75
N VAL A 71 1.83 -1.20 -7.73
CA VAL A 71 0.41 -0.79 -7.71
C VAL A 71 0.20 0.62 -8.27
N GLY A 72 1.28 1.40 -8.40
CA GLY A 72 1.24 2.72 -9.01
C GLY A 72 2.19 3.73 -8.37
N LYS A 73 1.84 5.00 -8.50
CA LYS A 73 2.61 6.13 -7.95
C LYS A 73 1.72 7.02 -7.10
N VAL A 74 2.31 7.61 -6.06
CA VAL A 74 1.68 8.66 -5.26
C VAL A 74 2.59 9.86 -5.14
N ILE A 75 2.02 11.05 -5.03
CA ILE A 75 2.78 12.21 -4.56
C ILE A 75 2.99 11.97 -3.06
N HIS A 76 4.26 11.75 -2.73
CA HIS A 76 4.71 11.59 -1.37
C HIS A 76 5.63 12.75 -1.07
#